data_AF-A0AAN0LZH8-F1
#
_entry.id   AF-A0AAN0LZH8-F1
#
_cell.length_a   1.000
_cell.length_b   1.000
_cell.length_c   1.000
_cell.angle_alpha   90.00
_cell.angle_beta   90.00
_cell.angle_gamma   90.00
#
_symmetry.space_group_name_H-M   'P 1'
#
loop_
_entity.id
_entity.type
_entity.pdbx_description
1 polymer ?
#
loop_
_entity_poly.entity_id
_entity_poly.type
_entity_poly.pdbx_seq_one_letter_code
_entity_poly.pdbx_strand_id
1 'polypeptide(L)' 'MPHIELIILVGMYAQNAYLKPSAYKTITENVLHYKAFLPHYFPLIHPSPRNQVWMSRHPEFA' A
#
# COMPACT_ATOMS: atom_id res chain seq x y z
N MET A 1 -12.20 -18.31 0.92
CA MET A 1 -12.82 -17.29 0.06
C MET A 1 -12.34 -17.53 -1.37
N PRO A 2 -13.08 -18.27 -2.21
CA PRO A 2 -12.58 -18.71 -3.51
C PRO A 2 -12.59 -17.65 -4.62
N HIS A 3 -13.25 -16.50 -4.42
CA HIS A 3 -13.46 -15.47 -5.46
C HIS A 3 -12.88 -14.10 -5.06
N ILE A 4 -11.67 -14.08 -4.48
CA ILE A 4 -10.98 -12.81 -4.17
C ILE A 4 -10.26 -12.33 -5.42
N GLU A 5 -10.67 -11.18 -5.94
CA GLU A 5 -10.06 -10.58 -7.14
C GLU A 5 -8.99 -9.52 -6.82
N LEU A 6 -9.09 -8.89 -5.64
CA LEU A 6 -8.16 -7.86 -5.18
C LEU A 6 -8.05 -7.89 -3.66
N ILE A 7 -6.83 -7.71 -3.15
CA ILE A 7 -6.54 -7.59 -1.73
C ILE A 7 -5.96 -6.21 -1.45
N ILE A 8 -6.64 -5.42 -0.64
CA ILE A 8 -6.17 -4.08 -0.25
C ILE A 8 -5.29 -4.21 0.99
N LEU A 9 -4.04 -3.76 0.89
CA LEU A 9 -3.03 -3.87 1.95
C LEU A 9 -2.82 -2.52 2.63
N VAL A 10 -3.55 -2.29 3.73
CA VAL A 10 -3.50 -1.03 4.47
C VAL A 10 -2.43 -1.08 5.55
N GLY A 11 -1.41 -0.22 5.42
CA GLY A 11 -0.36 -0.07 6.41
C GLY A 11 0.79 -1.08 6.29
N MET A 12 1.85 -0.81 7.06
CA MET A 12 3.14 -1.49 6.92
C MET A 12 3.08 -2.98 7.29
N TYR A 13 2.29 -3.36 8.30
CA TYR A 13 2.19 -4.75 8.72
C TYR A 13 1.59 -5.65 7.64
N ALA A 14 0.49 -5.21 7.01
CA ALA A 14 -0.14 -5.93 5.91
C ALA A 14 0.81 -6.02 4.70
N GLN A 15 1.41 -4.91 4.29
CA GLN A 15 2.34 -4.92 3.16
C GLN A 15 3.56 -5.81 3.40
N ASN A 16 4.14 -5.80 4.60
CA ASN A 16 5.28 -6.65 4.95
C ASN A 16 4.93 -8.14 5.00
N ALA A 17 3.69 -8.49 5.31
CA ALA A 17 3.23 -9.87 5.33
C ALA A 17 2.96 -10.41 3.91
N TYR A 18 2.37 -9.59 3.04
CA TYR A 18 1.83 -10.06 1.75
C TYR A 18 2.66 -9.70 0.52
N LEU A 19 3.47 -8.62 0.54
CA LEU A 19 4.23 -8.19 -0.64
C LEU A 19 5.60 -8.86 -0.77
N LYS A 20 6.04 -9.67 0.19
CA LYS A 20 7.35 -10.33 0.11
C LYS A 20 7.35 -11.41 -0.99
N PRO A 21 8.44 -11.54 -1.76
CA PRO A 21 9.71 -10.80 -1.69
C PRO A 21 9.72 -9.48 -2.49
N SER A 22 8.66 -9.18 -3.23
CA SER A 22 8.56 -8.04 -4.16
C SER A 22 8.42 -6.66 -3.50
N ALA A 23 8.32 -6.59 -2.18
CA ALA A 23 8.20 -5.33 -1.45
C ALA A 23 9.42 -4.43 -1.70
N TYR A 24 9.16 -3.14 -1.92
CA TYR A 24 10.18 -2.10 -1.85
C TYR A 24 10.64 -1.88 -0.39
N LYS A 25 11.65 -1.04 -0.21
CA LYS A 25 12.28 -0.79 1.10
C LYS A 25 11.35 -0.04 2.06
N THR A 26 10.45 0.80 1.55
CA THR A 26 9.56 1.63 2.36
C THR A 26 8.09 1.49 1.96
N ILE A 27 7.19 1.77 2.91
CA ILE A 27 5.74 1.81 2.66
C ILE A 27 5.39 2.86 1.60
N THR A 28 6.08 4.00 1.57
CA THR A 28 5.90 5.05 0.57
C THR A 28 6.21 4.51 -0.82
N GLU A 29 7.34 3.83 -1.00
CA GLU A 29 7.71 3.25 -2.30
C GLU A 29 6.71 2.20 -2.76
N ASN A 30 6.24 1.32 -1.86
CA ASN A 30 5.20 0.34 -2.20
C ASN A 30 3.93 1.02 -2.71
N VAL A 31 3.49 2.08 -2.03
CA VAL A 31 2.28 2.81 -2.37
C VAL A 31 2.45 3.56 -3.70
N LEU A 32 3.58 4.24 -3.90
CA LEU A 32 3.87 4.96 -5.15
C LEU A 32 4.00 4.01 -6.36
N HIS A 33 4.52 2.79 -6.15
CA HIS A 33 4.67 1.77 -7.21
C HIS A 33 3.53 0.73 -7.19
N TYR A 34 2.33 1.08 -6.72
CA TYR A 34 1.22 0.14 -6.52
C TYR A 34 0.93 -0.78 -7.72
N LYS A 35 1.14 -0.28 -8.94
CA LYS A 35 0.93 -1.02 -10.21
C LYS A 35 1.78 -2.29 -10.30
N ALA A 36 2.94 -2.34 -9.65
CA ALA A 36 3.79 -3.54 -9.61
C ALA A 36 3.14 -4.71 -8.83
N PHE A 37 2.13 -4.43 -8.01
CA PHE A 37 1.45 -5.42 -7.18
C PHE A 37 0.05 -5.79 -7.67
N LEU A 38 -0.47 -5.04 -8.64
CA LEU A 38 -1.67 -5.40 -9.37
C LEU A 38 -1.44 -6.65 -10.24
N PRO A 39 -2.51 -7.42 -10.55
CA PRO A 39 -3.91 -7.20 -10.16
C PRO A 39 -4.24 -7.68 -8.74
N HIS A 40 -3.33 -8.37 -8.06
CA HIS A 40 -3.67 -9.10 -6.84
C HIS A 40 -3.67 -8.24 -5.57
N TYR A 41 -2.80 -7.24 -5.48
CA TYR A 41 -2.65 -6.41 -4.29
C TYR A 41 -2.69 -4.92 -4.61
N PHE A 42 -3.36 -4.15 -3.75
CA PHE A 42 -3.32 -2.70 -3.76
C PHE A 42 -2.79 -2.17 -2.41
N PRO A 43 -1.52 -1.75 -2.32
CA PRO A 43 -0.97 -1.17 -1.09
C PRO A 43 -1.47 0.25 -0.85
N LEU A 44 -1.85 0.55 0.39
CA LEU A 44 -2.21 1.89 0.87
C LEU A 44 -1.49 2.22 2.16
N ILE A 45 -1.26 3.51 2.40
CA ILE A 45 -0.90 4.01 3.73
C ILE A 45 -2.08 3.81 4.71
N HIS A 46 -1.79 3.76 6.02
CA HIS A 46 -2.87 3.69 7.01
C HIS A 46 -3.64 5.02 7.07
N PRO A 47 -4.98 5.04 7.14
CA PRO A 47 -5.78 6.26 7.24
C PRO A 47 -5.79 6.86 8.66
N SER A 48 -4.60 7.02 9.25
CA SER A 48 -4.45 7.67 10.57
C SER A 48 -4.31 9.19 10.38
N PRO A 49 -4.84 10.03 11.29
CA PRO A 49 -4.54 11.46 11.31
C PRO A 49 -3.04 11.77 11.27
N ARG A 50 -2.20 10.86 11.79
CA ARG A 50 -0.73 10.97 11.75
C ARG A 50 -0.17 11.04 10.32
N ASN A 51 -0.87 10.49 9.34
CA ASN A 51 -0.45 10.50 7.93
C ASN A 51 -0.94 11.74 7.16
N GLN A 52 -1.61 12.71 7.81
CA GLN A 52 -2.01 13.96 7.15
C GLN A 52 -0.83 14.73 6.57
N VAL A 53 0.30 14.79 7.29
CA VAL A 53 1.54 15.42 6.78
C VAL A 53 2.12 14.66 5.59
N TRP A 54 1.94 13.34 5.53
CA TRP A 54 2.38 12.55 4.39
C TRP A 54 1.49 12.81 3.18
N MET A 55 0.16 12.84 3.37
CA MET A 55 -0.81 13.12 2.29
C MET A 55 -0.66 14.54 1.73
N SER A 56 -0.38 15.54 2.58
CA SER A 56 -0.11 16.90 2.09
C SER A 56 1.18 17.02 1.26
N ARG A 57 2.12 16.09 1.43
CA ARG A 57 3.36 15.99 0.64
C ARG A 57 3.23 15.12 -0.61
N HIS A 58 2.17 14.32 -0.71
CA HIS A 58 1.85 13.44 -1.84
C HIS A 58 0.39 13.67 -2.26
N PRO A 59 0.06 14.86 -2.80
CA PRO A 59 -1.32 15.27 -3.08
C PRO A 59 -2.02 14.37 -4.11
N GLU A 60 -1.28 13.64 -4.94
CA GLU A 60 -1.81 12.61 -5.84
C GLU A 60 -2.44 11.41 -5.11
N PHE A 61 -2.25 11.32 -3.80
CA PHE A 61 -2.83 10.31 -2.90
C PHE A 61 -3.92 10.85 -1.96
N ALA A 62 -4.18 12.16 -1.96
CA ALA A 62 -5.13 12.82 -1.06
C ALA A 62 -6.55 12.88 -1.63
#